data_AF-A0AA48L5K4-F1
#
_entry.id   AF-A0AA48L5K4-F1
#
_cell.length_a   1.000
_cell.length_b   1.000
_cell.length_c   1.000
_cell.angle_alpha   90.00
_cell.angle_beta   90.00
_cell.angle_gamma   90.00
#
_symmetry.space_group_name_H-M   'P 1'
#
loop_
_entity.id
_entity.type
_entity.pdbx_description
1 polymer ?
#
loop_
_entity_poly.entity_id
_entity_poly.type
_entity_poly.pdbx_seq_one_letter_code
_entity_poly.pdbx_strand_id
1 'polypeptide(L)'
;MSDYEEVDAPVKMQKLLAIPKYPDQVILPRPPIPPPPMSHKTLRQVCDKLLTVEPFSVTKSPAVCPVGAGPNELYTVKPYWWNEGGKWVRKDGHKNPDSKLPQAQNQLHEASRAIQALAFGATCLPQAEAYTAKANQLLQVFFLDPATRMVPEVNYSQCIPGQGGDKAFAIALRYIVLVDQALSVLQMPNEIADGMRQWLTAQAKWMAEGEQGKSARESANNITLWYHAIYASHLSIIDPGNAAAYVQQTLAAEHKDPAKFFAPELERTRRRHYTLFSLEAVFLIAAAAGVPDAGVQQWLATLVAFAKTVTCGQIEVDIDADQRFNAKVAYFDRQLLRWGGQPVPECDPDGSGWIGGWNQRSKLVWQMV
;
A
#
# COMPACT_ATOMS: atom_id res chain seq x y z
N MET A 1 44.46 45.06 -10.97
CA MET A 1 43.90 44.23 -12.07
C MET A 1 44.17 42.79 -11.64
N SER A 2 43.35 42.22 -10.77
CA SER A 2 42.03 41.61 -11.04
C SER A 2 42.16 40.54 -12.11
N ASP A 3 42.26 39.28 -11.68
CA ASP A 3 41.56 38.16 -12.31
C ASP A 3 41.12 37.21 -11.18
N TYR A 4 39.87 37.38 -10.78
CA TYR A 4 39.12 36.40 -10.01
C TYR A 4 38.69 35.31 -11.00
N GLU A 5 39.28 34.12 -10.90
CA GLU A 5 38.70 32.94 -11.53
C GLU A 5 37.44 32.55 -10.75
N GLU A 6 36.30 32.65 -11.43
CA GLU A 6 34.98 32.29 -10.92
C GLU A 6 34.92 30.81 -10.53
N VAL A 7 34.44 30.62 -9.30
CA VAL A 7 34.13 29.36 -8.64
C VAL A 7 32.89 28.74 -9.29
N ASP A 8 32.98 27.42 -9.53
CA ASP A 8 31.92 26.44 -9.79
C ASP A 8 30.52 26.97 -10.11
N ALA A 9 30.14 26.83 -11.37
CA ALA A 9 28.72 26.83 -11.74
C ALA A 9 28.01 25.63 -11.06
N PRO A 10 26.90 25.84 -10.35
CA PRO A 10 26.15 24.74 -9.78
C PRO A 10 25.65 23.85 -10.91
N VAL A 11 25.95 22.55 -10.82
CA VAL A 11 25.35 21.50 -11.66
C VAL A 11 23.85 21.76 -11.69
N LYS A 12 23.31 22.17 -12.85
CA LYS A 12 21.87 22.27 -13.09
C LYS A 12 21.29 20.88 -12.86
N MET A 13 20.79 20.64 -11.65
CA MET A 13 20.05 19.44 -11.30
C MET A 13 18.93 19.29 -12.33
N GLN A 14 19.03 18.26 -13.17
CA GLN A 14 18.08 17.96 -14.22
C GLN A 14 16.64 18.04 -13.67
N LYS A 15 15.70 18.51 -14.51
CA LYS A 15 14.27 18.41 -14.26
C LYS A 15 13.91 16.93 -14.11
N LEU A 16 13.87 16.43 -12.87
CA LEU A 16 14.32 15.06 -12.59
C LEU A 16 13.28 13.95 -12.71
N LEU A 17 11.99 14.25 -12.93
CA LEU A 17 10.99 13.23 -13.25
C LEU A 17 9.79 13.86 -13.94
N ALA A 18 9.45 13.36 -15.12
CA ALA A 18 8.20 13.68 -15.77
C ALA A 18 7.08 12.86 -15.09
N ILE A 19 6.14 13.55 -14.44
CA ILE A 19 5.13 12.94 -13.57
C ILE A 19 3.80 12.79 -14.33
N PRO A 20 3.12 11.63 -14.18
CA PRO A 20 1.87 11.32 -14.87
C PRO A 20 0.65 12.12 -14.47
N LYS A 21 -0.41 12.02 -15.28
CA LYS A 21 -1.76 12.59 -15.07
C LYS A 21 -2.51 12.08 -13.83
N TYR A 22 -2.22 10.88 -13.29
CA TYR A 22 -2.84 10.31 -12.07
C TYR A 22 -1.91 9.32 -11.34
N PRO A 23 -0.87 9.75 -10.61
CA PRO A 23 0.11 8.83 -10.04
C PRO A 23 -0.54 7.72 -9.19
N ASP A 24 -0.21 6.46 -9.50
CA ASP A 24 -0.60 5.33 -8.67
C ASP A 24 0.05 5.49 -7.29
N GLN A 25 -0.78 5.46 -6.26
CA GLN A 25 -0.31 5.66 -4.89
C GLN A 25 0.41 4.40 -4.41
N VAL A 26 1.62 4.60 -3.89
CA VAL A 26 2.42 3.55 -3.28
C VAL A 26 2.14 3.50 -1.78
N ILE A 27 2.02 2.29 -1.26
CA ILE A 27 2.05 1.99 0.18
C ILE A 27 3.51 2.03 0.60
N LEU A 28 3.86 2.99 1.46
CA LEU A 28 5.23 3.21 1.90
C LEU A 28 5.73 2.00 2.71
N PRO A 29 6.88 1.38 2.37
CA PRO A 29 7.51 0.37 3.20
C PRO A 29 8.31 1.06 4.29
N ARG A 30 7.80 0.98 5.52
CA ARG A 30 8.43 1.51 6.75
C ARG A 30 8.92 2.96 6.62
N PRO A 31 7.99 3.92 6.57
CA PRO A 31 8.34 5.33 6.58
C PRO A 31 9.07 5.73 7.88
N PRO A 32 9.80 6.85 7.87
CA PRO A 32 10.63 7.30 8.97
C PRO A 32 9.78 7.77 10.13
N ILE A 33 10.26 7.50 11.33
CA ILE A 33 9.60 7.89 12.57
C ILE A 33 10.64 8.66 13.41
N PRO A 34 10.46 9.97 13.65
CA PRO A 34 9.39 10.81 13.10
C PRO A 34 9.52 11.01 11.57
N PRO A 35 8.41 11.37 10.87
CA PRO A 35 8.47 11.77 9.46
C PRO A 35 9.47 12.91 9.22
N PRO A 36 10.14 12.94 8.05
CA PRO A 36 11.18 13.93 7.77
C PRO A 36 10.61 15.36 7.70
N PRO A 37 11.38 16.40 8.07
CA PRO A 37 10.91 17.79 8.13
C PRO A 37 10.23 18.29 6.86
N MET A 38 10.74 17.90 5.68
CA MET A 38 10.16 18.26 4.38
C MET A 38 8.68 17.84 4.22
N SER A 39 8.24 16.80 4.93
CA SER A 39 6.86 16.31 4.88
C SER A 39 5.91 17.07 5.81
N HIS A 40 6.41 17.79 6.82
CA HIS A 40 5.60 18.30 7.94
C HIS A 40 4.51 19.27 7.52
N LYS A 41 4.79 20.13 6.53
CA LYS A 41 3.79 21.07 6.00
C LYS A 41 2.62 20.33 5.35
N THR A 42 2.92 19.39 4.45
CA THR A 42 1.91 18.60 3.73
C THR A 42 1.15 17.70 4.70
N LEU A 43 1.86 17.06 5.64
CA LEU A 43 1.30 16.20 6.68
C LEU A 43 0.30 16.98 7.55
N ARG A 44 0.69 18.17 8.04
CA ARG A 44 -0.20 19.03 8.85
C ARG A 44 -1.49 19.34 8.11
N GLN A 45 -1.40 19.77 6.85
CA GLN A 45 -2.59 20.09 6.06
C GLN A 45 -3.50 18.86 5.82
N VAL A 46 -2.94 17.64 5.79
CA VAL A 46 -3.73 16.40 5.72
C VAL A 46 -4.37 16.12 7.06
N CYS A 47 -3.61 16.14 8.15
CA CYS A 47 -4.11 15.85 9.50
C CYS A 47 -5.19 16.84 9.97
N ASP A 48 -5.01 18.14 9.70
CA ASP A 48 -5.99 19.17 10.06
C ASP A 48 -7.35 18.92 9.40
N LYS A 49 -7.35 18.51 8.12
CA LYS A 49 -8.59 18.11 7.42
C LYS A 49 -9.18 16.84 8.03
N LEU A 50 -8.32 15.93 8.50
CA LEU A 50 -8.76 14.65 9.05
C LEU A 50 -9.44 14.78 10.42
N LEU A 51 -9.21 15.86 11.16
CA LEU A 51 -9.83 16.09 12.47
C LEU A 51 -11.37 16.18 12.37
N THR A 52 -11.91 16.65 11.25
CA THR A 52 -13.35 16.90 11.06
C THR A 52 -14.07 15.84 10.24
N VAL A 53 -13.39 14.79 9.77
CA VAL A 53 -14.05 13.76 8.94
C VAL A 53 -14.92 12.83 9.78
N GLU A 54 -16.04 12.44 9.20
CA GLU A 54 -16.88 11.39 9.75
C GLU A 54 -16.14 10.05 9.79
N PRO A 55 -16.22 9.26 10.89
CA PRO A 55 -15.55 7.98 10.97
C PRO A 55 -15.85 7.05 9.80
N PHE A 56 -14.85 6.36 9.28
CA PHE A 56 -15.02 5.37 8.22
C PHE A 56 -15.57 4.06 8.78
N SER A 57 -16.29 3.28 7.98
CA SER A 57 -16.72 1.92 8.33
C SER A 57 -17.19 1.16 7.10
N VAL A 58 -16.94 -0.15 7.04
CA VAL A 58 -17.48 -1.03 5.99
C VAL A 58 -19.02 -1.01 5.94
N THR A 59 -19.68 -0.76 7.06
CA THR A 59 -21.14 -0.66 7.18
C THR A 59 -21.72 0.56 6.44
N LYS A 60 -20.87 1.55 6.09
CA LYS A 60 -21.26 2.70 5.25
C LYS A 60 -21.31 2.35 3.76
N SER A 61 -20.94 1.13 3.38
CA SER A 61 -21.12 0.65 2.01
C SER A 61 -22.61 0.50 1.68
N PRO A 62 -23.10 1.08 0.58
CA PRO A 62 -24.52 0.96 0.20
C PRO A 62 -24.88 -0.45 -0.31
N ALA A 63 -23.88 -1.28 -0.62
CA ALA A 63 -24.05 -2.65 -1.06
C ALA A 63 -23.39 -3.61 -0.08
N VAL A 64 -24.13 -4.68 0.25
CA VAL A 64 -23.69 -5.82 1.06
C VAL A 64 -23.66 -7.09 0.20
N CYS A 65 -22.91 -8.10 0.64
CA CYS A 65 -22.83 -9.37 -0.08
C CYS A 65 -24.19 -10.08 -0.06
N PRO A 66 -24.75 -10.50 -1.22
CA PRO A 66 -26.06 -11.16 -1.28
C PRO A 66 -26.04 -12.60 -0.76
N VAL A 67 -24.86 -13.19 -0.53
CA VAL A 67 -24.68 -14.58 -0.09
C VAL A 67 -23.95 -14.69 1.26
N GLY A 68 -23.86 -13.58 2.03
CA GLY A 68 -22.96 -13.48 3.18
C GLY A 68 -23.42 -12.61 4.37
N ALA A 69 -22.54 -12.55 5.38
CA ALA A 69 -22.82 -12.33 6.81
C ALA A 69 -22.99 -10.86 7.28
N GLY A 70 -23.64 -10.03 6.47
CA GLY A 70 -24.15 -8.72 6.91
C GLY A 70 -23.21 -7.52 6.64
N PRO A 71 -23.52 -6.34 7.19
CA PRO A 71 -22.87 -5.08 6.83
C PRO A 71 -21.44 -4.91 7.34
N ASN A 72 -21.00 -5.74 8.29
CA ASN A 72 -19.65 -5.72 8.87
C ASN A 72 -18.60 -6.43 7.98
N GLU A 73 -19.02 -7.03 6.87
CA GLU A 73 -18.15 -7.71 5.92
C GLU A 73 -17.44 -6.74 4.99
N LEU A 74 -16.17 -7.00 4.67
CA LEU A 74 -15.48 -6.29 3.58
C LEU A 74 -15.97 -6.84 2.23
N TYR A 75 -17.14 -6.38 1.80
CA TYR A 75 -17.72 -6.78 0.52
C TYR A 75 -17.15 -5.98 -0.64
N THR A 76 -16.48 -6.68 -1.57
CA THR A 76 -15.93 -6.07 -2.79
C THR A 76 -16.05 -7.03 -3.97
N VAL A 77 -16.08 -6.50 -5.20
CA VAL A 77 -16.30 -7.30 -6.42
C VAL A 77 -15.05 -7.27 -7.31
N LYS A 78 -14.73 -8.40 -7.96
CA LYS A 78 -13.59 -8.47 -8.87
C LYS A 78 -13.76 -7.46 -10.02
N PRO A 79 -12.76 -6.61 -10.30
CA PRO A 79 -12.91 -5.56 -11.28
C PRO A 79 -13.00 -6.07 -12.72
N TYR A 80 -12.55 -7.29 -13.02
CA TYR A 80 -12.44 -7.80 -14.39
C TYR A 80 -13.51 -8.81 -14.80
N TRP A 81 -14.59 -8.94 -14.01
CA TRP A 81 -15.67 -9.87 -14.31
C TRP A 81 -16.91 -9.13 -14.80
N TRP A 82 -17.43 -9.57 -15.94
CA TRP A 82 -18.55 -8.96 -16.65
C TRP A 82 -19.70 -9.96 -16.75
N ASN A 83 -20.93 -9.50 -16.59
CA ASN A 83 -22.12 -10.33 -16.77
C ASN A 83 -22.57 -10.24 -18.23
N GLU A 84 -22.44 -11.35 -18.96
CA GLU A 84 -22.89 -11.47 -20.34
C GLU A 84 -23.99 -12.52 -20.41
N GLY A 85 -25.25 -12.07 -20.49
CA GLY A 85 -26.41 -12.97 -20.59
C GLY A 85 -26.58 -13.90 -19.39
N GLY A 86 -26.24 -13.46 -18.17
CA GLY A 86 -26.34 -14.25 -16.94
C GLY A 86 -25.09 -15.08 -16.62
N LYS A 87 -24.05 -15.04 -17.47
CA LYS A 87 -22.78 -15.73 -17.23
C LYS A 87 -21.67 -14.73 -16.94
N TRP A 88 -20.90 -14.99 -15.89
CA TRP A 88 -19.75 -14.19 -15.54
C TRP A 88 -18.54 -14.56 -16.39
N VAL A 89 -17.99 -13.59 -17.12
CA VAL A 89 -16.83 -13.75 -18.01
C VAL A 89 -15.71 -12.82 -17.57
N ARG A 90 -14.49 -13.35 -17.48
CA ARG A 90 -13.29 -12.57 -17.12
C ARG A 90 -12.73 -11.84 -18.35
N LYS A 91 -12.59 -10.52 -18.27
CA LYS A 91 -11.92 -9.66 -19.26
C LYS A 91 -10.72 -8.98 -18.60
N ASP A 92 -9.54 -9.62 -18.68
CA ASP A 92 -8.34 -9.14 -17.98
C ASP A 92 -8.01 -7.69 -18.37
N GLY A 93 -7.74 -6.86 -17.35
CA GLY A 93 -7.40 -5.44 -17.53
C GLY A 93 -8.58 -4.51 -17.86
N HIS A 94 -9.75 -5.03 -18.21
CA HIS A 94 -10.95 -4.25 -18.52
C HIS A 94 -11.87 -4.14 -17.31
N LYS A 95 -11.84 -2.99 -16.64
CA LYS A 95 -12.59 -2.77 -15.39
C LYS A 95 -14.09 -2.64 -15.65
N ASN A 96 -14.88 -3.52 -15.05
CA ASN A 96 -16.33 -3.39 -14.93
C ASN A 96 -16.64 -2.22 -13.97
N PRO A 97 -17.35 -1.16 -14.42
CA PRO A 97 -17.70 -0.03 -13.56
C PRO A 97 -18.53 -0.42 -12.34
N ASP A 98 -19.36 -1.47 -12.45
CA ASP A 98 -20.23 -1.95 -11.37
C ASP A 98 -19.44 -2.51 -10.19
N SER A 99 -18.17 -2.87 -10.39
CA SER A 99 -17.27 -3.30 -9.30
C SER A 99 -17.04 -2.22 -8.23
N LYS A 100 -17.41 -0.96 -8.51
CA LYS A 100 -17.34 0.17 -7.57
C LYS A 100 -18.62 0.36 -6.74
N LEU A 101 -19.69 -0.38 -7.02
CA LEU A 101 -20.95 -0.25 -6.28
C LEU A 101 -20.76 -0.60 -4.80
N PRO A 102 -20.07 -1.71 -4.43
CA PRO A 102 -19.62 -1.89 -3.06
C PRO A 102 -18.54 -0.88 -2.72
N GLN A 103 -18.76 -0.10 -1.66
CA GLN A 103 -17.83 0.96 -1.26
C GLN A 103 -16.95 0.56 -0.06
N ALA A 104 -17.11 -0.66 0.47
CA ALA A 104 -16.32 -1.14 1.60
C ALA A 104 -14.80 -1.09 1.33
N GLN A 105 -14.37 -1.34 0.08
CA GLN A 105 -12.97 -1.17 -0.34
C GLN A 105 -12.45 0.26 -0.12
N ASN A 106 -13.24 1.27 -0.48
CA ASN A 106 -12.88 2.66 -0.31
C ASN A 106 -12.88 3.05 1.18
N GLN A 107 -13.83 2.53 1.95
CA GLN A 107 -13.88 2.75 3.40
C GLN A 107 -12.60 2.25 4.08
N LEU A 108 -12.16 1.02 3.78
CA LEU A 108 -10.89 0.48 4.30
C LEU A 108 -9.70 1.35 3.87
N HIS A 109 -9.59 1.68 2.58
CA HIS A 109 -8.48 2.47 2.08
C HIS A 109 -8.38 3.83 2.78
N GLU A 110 -9.48 4.58 2.86
CA GLU A 110 -9.49 5.92 3.48
C GLU A 110 -9.27 5.85 4.98
N ALA A 111 -9.84 4.85 5.68
CA ALA A 111 -9.57 4.61 7.09
C ALA A 111 -8.07 4.39 7.34
N SER A 112 -7.46 3.45 6.61
CA SER A 112 -6.04 3.11 6.80
C SER A 112 -5.12 4.30 6.52
N ARG A 113 -5.42 5.10 5.49
CA ARG A 113 -4.67 6.32 5.16
C ARG A 113 -4.82 7.38 6.25
N ALA A 114 -6.04 7.60 6.74
CA ALA A 114 -6.33 8.60 7.76
C ALA A 114 -5.64 8.25 9.08
N ILE A 115 -5.77 7.00 9.52
CA ILE A 115 -5.16 6.49 10.75
C ILE A 115 -3.63 6.64 10.70
N GLN A 116 -2.99 6.25 9.59
CA GLN A 116 -1.55 6.41 9.41
C GLN A 116 -1.11 7.88 9.45
N ALA A 117 -1.77 8.74 8.67
CA ALA A 117 -1.42 10.16 8.61
C ALA A 117 -1.53 10.83 9.98
N LEU A 118 -2.62 10.57 10.71
CA LEU A 118 -2.84 11.09 12.07
C LEU A 118 -1.79 10.56 13.05
N ALA A 119 -1.50 9.26 13.04
CA ALA A 119 -0.47 8.67 13.91
C ALA A 119 0.91 9.28 13.65
N PHE A 120 1.29 9.46 12.39
CA PHE A 120 2.56 10.10 12.05
C PHE A 120 2.58 11.59 12.40
N GLY A 121 1.48 12.31 12.17
CA GLY A 121 1.33 13.69 12.60
C GLY A 121 1.51 13.84 14.11
N ALA A 122 0.99 12.89 14.90
CA ALA A 122 1.15 12.89 16.35
C ALA A 122 2.61 12.76 16.81
N THR A 123 3.51 12.19 15.99
CA THR A 123 4.93 12.05 16.36
C THR A 123 5.76 13.33 16.16
N CYS A 124 5.32 14.26 15.31
CA CYS A 124 6.19 15.35 14.86
C CYS A 124 5.52 16.73 14.75
N LEU A 125 4.20 16.83 14.95
CA LEU A 125 3.44 18.08 14.81
C LEU A 125 2.90 18.59 16.15
N PRO A 126 2.65 19.91 16.29
CA PRO A 126 2.22 20.50 17.57
C PRO A 126 0.87 20.02 18.11
N GLN A 127 -0.08 19.64 17.25
CA GLN A 127 -1.43 19.20 17.66
C GLN A 127 -1.49 17.69 17.95
N ALA A 128 -0.42 17.13 18.52
CA ALA A 128 -0.24 15.68 18.67
C ALA A 128 -1.41 15.00 19.40
N GLU A 129 -1.90 15.59 20.49
CA GLU A 129 -3.02 15.05 21.27
C GLU A 129 -4.31 14.94 20.45
N ALA A 130 -4.64 15.97 19.65
CA ALA A 130 -5.83 15.97 18.80
C ALA A 130 -5.75 14.91 17.70
N TYR A 131 -4.57 14.75 17.09
CA TYR A 131 -4.37 13.71 16.08
C TYR A 131 -4.43 12.31 16.67
N THR A 132 -3.83 12.10 17.84
CA THR A 132 -3.89 10.82 18.58
C THR A 132 -5.33 10.47 18.94
N ALA A 133 -6.10 11.42 19.50
CA ALA A 133 -7.49 11.21 19.84
C ALA A 133 -8.34 10.84 18.61
N LYS A 134 -8.12 11.53 17.48
CA LYS A 134 -8.83 11.22 16.23
C LYS A 134 -8.45 9.85 15.67
N ALA A 135 -7.17 9.48 15.68
CA ALA A 135 -6.72 8.16 15.22
C ALA A 135 -7.34 7.02 16.06
N ASN A 136 -7.37 7.19 17.39
CA ASN A 136 -8.00 6.25 18.32
C ASN A 136 -9.52 6.13 18.07
N GLN A 137 -10.22 7.24 17.80
CA GLN A 137 -11.63 7.22 17.41
C GLN A 137 -11.85 6.40 16.13
N LEU A 138 -11.01 6.59 15.11
CA LEU A 138 -11.12 5.86 13.85
C LEU A 138 -10.82 4.36 14.01
N LEU A 139 -9.82 4.00 14.83
CA LEU A 139 -9.53 2.61 15.18
C LEU A 139 -10.72 1.95 15.89
N GLN A 140 -11.28 2.62 16.89
CA GLN A 140 -12.44 2.15 17.64
C GLN A 140 -13.61 1.84 16.71
N VAL A 141 -14.00 2.78 15.84
CA VAL A 141 -15.15 2.60 14.94
C VAL A 141 -14.88 1.54 13.86
N PHE A 142 -13.70 1.58 13.23
CA PHE A 142 -13.46 0.72 12.07
C PHE A 142 -13.18 -0.74 12.45
N PHE A 143 -12.57 -1.00 13.61
CA PHE A 143 -12.08 -2.34 13.96
C PHE A 143 -12.71 -2.95 15.21
N LEU A 144 -13.19 -2.14 16.16
CA LEU A 144 -13.50 -2.65 17.50
C LEU A 144 -15.00 -2.61 17.84
N ASP A 145 -15.68 -1.52 17.52
CA ASP A 145 -17.11 -1.33 17.80
C ASP A 145 -17.96 -2.38 17.04
N PRO A 146 -18.68 -3.28 17.72
CA PRO A 146 -19.47 -4.33 17.07
C PRO A 146 -20.49 -3.81 16.05
N ALA A 147 -21.03 -2.60 16.24
CA ALA A 147 -22.02 -2.03 15.34
C ALA A 147 -21.43 -1.57 14.00
N THR A 148 -20.13 -1.29 13.97
CA THR A 148 -19.48 -0.62 12.82
C THR A 148 -18.20 -1.31 12.34
N ARG A 149 -17.64 -2.24 13.11
CA ARG A 149 -16.36 -2.86 12.81
C ARG A 149 -16.37 -3.66 11.51
N MET A 150 -15.24 -3.67 10.81
CA MET A 150 -14.92 -4.69 9.85
C MET A 150 -14.53 -5.98 10.59
N VAL A 151 -15.14 -7.11 10.24
CA VAL A 151 -14.70 -8.41 10.78
C VAL A 151 -13.31 -8.80 10.23
N PRO A 152 -12.48 -9.51 11.01
CA PRO A 152 -11.15 -9.92 10.54
C PRO A 152 -11.22 -11.03 9.47
N GLU A 153 -12.27 -11.85 9.42
CA GLU A 153 -12.39 -12.87 8.37
C GLU A 153 -12.91 -12.24 7.05
N VAL A 154 -12.06 -12.13 6.03
CA VAL A 154 -12.39 -11.41 4.79
C VAL A 154 -13.00 -12.35 3.74
N ASN A 155 -14.09 -13.02 4.13
CA ASN A 155 -14.69 -14.09 3.35
C ASN A 155 -15.40 -13.61 2.07
N TYR A 156 -15.70 -12.31 1.94
CA TYR A 156 -16.54 -11.76 0.87
C TYR A 156 -15.89 -10.61 0.09
N SER A 157 -14.56 -10.59 0.00
CA SER A 157 -13.87 -9.61 -0.85
C SER A 157 -13.48 -10.21 -2.20
N GLN A 158 -13.38 -9.34 -3.21
CA GLN A 158 -13.03 -9.70 -4.59
C GLN A 158 -13.88 -10.87 -5.08
N CYS A 159 -15.19 -10.80 -4.81
CA CYS A 159 -16.16 -11.81 -5.21
C CYS A 159 -16.50 -11.66 -6.69
N ILE A 160 -16.89 -12.78 -7.29
CA ILE A 160 -17.79 -12.75 -8.44
C ILE A 160 -19.20 -12.62 -7.84
N PRO A 161 -20.06 -11.68 -8.27
CA PRO A 161 -21.37 -11.51 -7.63
C PRO A 161 -22.19 -12.80 -7.62
N GLY A 162 -22.75 -13.13 -6.45
CA GLY A 162 -23.43 -14.41 -6.19
C GLY A 162 -22.53 -15.53 -5.67
N GLN A 163 -21.24 -15.27 -5.44
CA GLN A 163 -20.27 -16.23 -4.90
C GLN A 163 -19.53 -15.62 -3.69
N GLY A 164 -18.87 -16.48 -2.90
CA GLY A 164 -17.94 -16.06 -1.85
C GLY A 164 -16.65 -15.45 -2.42
N GLY A 165 -15.79 -14.98 -1.53
CA GLY A 165 -14.43 -14.52 -1.86
C GLY A 165 -13.48 -15.67 -2.16
N ASP A 166 -12.25 -15.32 -2.56
CA ASP A 166 -11.18 -16.27 -2.83
C ASP A 166 -9.82 -15.67 -2.41
N LYS A 167 -8.72 -16.30 -2.84
CA LYS A 167 -7.34 -15.81 -2.67
C LYS A 167 -7.10 -14.33 -2.95
N ALA A 168 -7.93 -13.67 -3.77
CA ALA A 168 -7.80 -12.26 -4.07
C ALA A 168 -8.10 -11.34 -2.88
N PHE A 169 -8.54 -11.88 -1.73
CA PHE A 169 -8.67 -11.12 -0.49
C PHE A 169 -7.38 -10.37 -0.11
N ALA A 170 -6.21 -10.95 -0.39
CA ALA A 170 -4.92 -10.30 -0.14
C ALA A 170 -4.80 -8.96 -0.91
N ILE A 171 -5.38 -8.90 -2.11
CA ILE A 171 -5.43 -7.66 -2.89
C ILE A 171 -6.41 -6.68 -2.26
N ALA A 172 -7.57 -7.12 -1.79
CA ALA A 172 -8.55 -6.26 -1.13
C ALA A 172 -8.01 -5.67 0.20
N LEU A 173 -7.30 -6.47 0.99
CA LEU A 173 -6.82 -6.09 2.33
C LEU A 173 -5.59 -5.17 2.33
N ARG A 174 -4.83 -5.12 1.23
CA ARG A 174 -3.46 -4.54 1.18
C ARG A 174 -3.20 -3.20 1.91
N TYR A 175 -4.19 -2.32 2.02
CA TYR A 175 -4.06 -1.04 2.73
C TYR A 175 -3.98 -1.17 4.25
N ILE A 176 -4.34 -2.33 4.81
CA ILE A 176 -4.24 -2.62 6.25
C ILE A 176 -2.81 -2.47 6.77
N VAL A 177 -1.79 -2.65 5.92
CA VAL A 177 -0.38 -2.41 6.26
C VAL A 177 -0.14 -0.98 6.78
N LEU A 178 -0.91 0.01 6.32
CA LEU A 178 -0.81 1.38 6.84
C LEU A 178 -1.34 1.50 8.27
N VAL A 179 -2.32 0.66 8.65
CA VAL A 179 -2.84 0.60 10.01
C VAL A 179 -1.78 0.01 10.93
N ASP A 180 -1.15 -1.10 10.56
CA ASP A 180 -0.07 -1.69 11.36
C ASP A 180 1.07 -0.69 11.59
N GLN A 181 1.46 0.06 10.55
CA GLN A 181 2.45 1.13 10.70
C GLN A 181 2.00 2.21 11.69
N ALA A 182 0.73 2.59 11.69
CA ALA A 182 0.18 3.52 12.65
C ALA A 182 0.25 2.97 14.08
N LEU A 183 -0.12 1.70 14.27
CA LEU A 183 -0.09 1.03 15.57
C LEU A 183 1.33 0.96 16.16
N SER A 184 2.37 0.94 15.31
CA SER A 184 3.77 0.93 15.76
C SER A 184 4.23 2.22 16.46
N VAL A 185 3.51 3.33 16.29
CA VAL A 185 3.89 4.65 16.82
C VAL A 185 2.81 5.37 17.62
N LEU A 186 1.55 5.00 17.41
CA LEU A 186 0.42 5.67 18.03
C LEU A 186 0.35 5.35 19.52
N GLN A 187 0.22 6.38 20.35
CA GLN A 187 -0.10 6.19 21.76
C GLN A 187 -1.59 5.87 21.90
N MET A 188 -1.91 4.66 22.33
CA MET A 188 -3.27 4.15 22.43
C MET A 188 -3.63 3.87 23.89
N PRO A 189 -4.90 4.11 24.29
CA PRO A 189 -5.45 3.52 25.51
C PRO A 189 -5.32 1.98 25.46
N ASN A 190 -5.10 1.35 26.61
CA ASN A 190 -4.91 -0.11 26.71
C ASN A 190 -6.04 -0.89 26.04
N GLU A 191 -7.29 -0.47 26.22
CA GLU A 191 -8.48 -1.10 25.63
C GLU A 191 -8.43 -1.14 24.10
N ILE A 192 -7.99 -0.05 23.46
CA ILE A 192 -7.83 0.03 22.00
C ILE A 192 -6.62 -0.80 21.56
N ALA A 193 -5.50 -0.71 22.28
CA ALA A 193 -4.29 -1.47 21.96
C ALA A 193 -4.53 -2.98 22.02
N ASP A 194 -5.19 -3.46 23.07
CA ASP A 194 -5.53 -4.88 23.26
C ASP A 194 -6.56 -5.34 22.23
N GLY A 195 -7.59 -4.53 21.97
CA GLY A 195 -8.59 -4.81 20.94
C GLY A 195 -7.97 -4.93 19.55
N MET A 196 -7.07 -4.01 19.18
CA MET A 196 -6.36 -4.08 17.89
C MET A 196 -5.43 -5.29 17.81
N ARG A 197 -4.69 -5.62 18.88
CA ARG A 197 -3.86 -6.83 18.93
C ARG A 197 -4.72 -8.07 18.71
N GLN A 198 -5.87 -8.18 19.38
CA GLN A 198 -6.80 -9.29 19.21
C GLN A 198 -7.35 -9.38 17.78
N TRP A 199 -7.74 -8.25 17.19
CA TRP A 199 -8.24 -8.19 15.81
C TRP A 199 -7.17 -8.66 14.81
N LEU A 200 -5.93 -8.16 14.93
CA LEU A 200 -4.80 -8.57 14.08
C LEU A 200 -4.44 -10.04 14.27
N THR A 201 -4.47 -10.55 15.51
CA THR A 201 -4.24 -11.98 15.78
C THR A 201 -5.32 -12.85 15.13
N ALA A 202 -6.59 -12.45 15.18
CA ALA A 202 -7.68 -13.17 14.51
C ALA A 202 -7.51 -13.16 12.99
N GLN A 203 -7.20 -11.99 12.40
CA GLN A 203 -6.93 -11.84 10.96
C GLN A 203 -5.74 -12.71 10.51
N ALA A 204 -4.63 -12.68 11.24
CA ALA A 204 -3.44 -13.48 10.95
C ALA A 204 -3.73 -14.99 11.06
N LYS A 205 -4.47 -15.41 12.10
CA LYS A 205 -4.88 -16.81 12.27
C LYS A 205 -5.76 -17.28 11.10
N TRP A 206 -6.77 -16.51 10.73
CA TRP A 206 -7.64 -16.82 9.59
C TRP A 206 -6.84 -16.92 8.28
N MET A 207 -5.87 -16.01 8.06
CA MET A 207 -4.96 -16.08 6.91
C MET A 207 -4.09 -17.34 6.92
N ALA A 208 -3.57 -17.76 8.07
CA ALA A 208 -2.65 -18.88 8.16
C ALA A 208 -3.35 -20.25 8.05
N GLU A 209 -4.55 -20.37 8.63
CA GLU A 209 -5.27 -21.64 8.78
C GLU A 209 -6.40 -21.83 7.77
N GLY A 210 -6.97 -20.73 7.24
CA GLY A 210 -8.13 -20.76 6.35
C GLY A 210 -7.80 -21.16 4.91
N GLU A 211 -8.78 -21.73 4.21
CA GLU A 211 -8.64 -22.18 2.81
C GLU A 211 -8.29 -21.04 1.85
N GLN A 212 -8.93 -19.86 2.01
CA GLN A 212 -8.61 -18.67 1.21
C GLN A 212 -7.15 -18.25 1.41
N GLY A 213 -6.70 -18.24 2.66
CA GLY A 213 -5.33 -17.91 3.05
C GLY A 213 -4.30 -18.87 2.48
N LYS A 214 -4.54 -20.18 2.59
CA LYS A 214 -3.73 -21.21 1.93
C LYS A 214 -3.66 -20.99 0.41
N SER A 215 -4.79 -20.74 -0.24
CA SER A 215 -4.83 -20.49 -1.69
C SER A 215 -4.08 -19.22 -2.11
N ALA A 216 -4.13 -18.15 -1.29
CA ALA A 216 -3.35 -16.94 -1.54
C ALA A 216 -1.84 -17.18 -1.38
N ARG A 217 -1.43 -17.86 -0.30
CA ARG A 217 -0.03 -18.21 -0.04
C ARG A 217 0.57 -19.09 -1.15
N GLU A 218 -0.21 -20.02 -1.70
CA GLU A 218 0.22 -20.94 -2.76
C GLU A 218 0.08 -20.35 -4.18
N SER A 219 -0.36 -19.10 -4.31
CA SER A 219 -0.48 -18.45 -5.62
C SER A 219 0.89 -18.19 -6.24
N ALA A 220 1.01 -18.41 -7.55
CA ALA A 220 2.28 -18.24 -8.26
C ALA A 220 2.57 -16.80 -8.72
N ASN A 221 1.81 -15.80 -8.27
CA ASN A 221 1.88 -14.40 -8.75
C ASN A 221 1.75 -13.40 -7.59
N ASN A 222 1.65 -12.10 -7.90
CA ASN A 222 1.52 -10.99 -6.95
C ASN A 222 0.57 -11.23 -5.76
N ILE A 223 -0.44 -12.09 -5.87
CA ILE A 223 -1.32 -12.45 -4.75
C ILE A 223 -0.52 -13.03 -3.56
N THR A 224 0.45 -13.91 -3.80
CA THR A 224 1.25 -14.47 -2.69
C THR A 224 2.14 -13.41 -2.05
N LEU A 225 2.73 -12.52 -2.85
CA LEU A 225 3.53 -11.40 -2.33
C LEU A 225 2.68 -10.49 -1.43
N TRP A 226 1.46 -10.15 -1.83
CA TRP A 226 0.56 -9.35 -0.99
C TRP A 226 0.10 -10.09 0.27
N TYR A 227 -0.13 -11.40 0.19
CA TYR A 227 -0.40 -12.24 1.37
C TYR A 227 0.75 -12.11 2.38
N HIS A 228 1.99 -12.31 1.92
CA HIS A 228 3.18 -12.24 2.77
C HIS A 228 3.43 -10.83 3.32
N ALA A 229 3.18 -9.78 2.53
CA ALA A 229 3.31 -8.40 2.98
C ALA A 229 2.36 -8.08 4.14
N ILE A 230 1.09 -8.47 4.02
CA ILE A 230 0.08 -8.27 5.08
C ILE A 230 0.45 -9.09 6.32
N TYR A 231 0.77 -10.38 6.14
CA TYR A 231 1.06 -11.27 7.24
C TYR A 231 2.32 -10.84 8.03
N ALA A 232 3.40 -10.49 7.33
CA ALA A 232 4.61 -9.97 7.95
C ALA A 232 4.36 -8.64 8.68
N SER A 233 3.52 -7.76 8.11
CA SER A 233 3.12 -6.49 8.73
C SER A 233 2.35 -6.73 10.03
N HIS A 234 1.39 -7.66 10.06
CA HIS A 234 0.68 -8.02 11.29
C HIS A 234 1.63 -8.60 12.35
N LEU A 235 2.51 -9.54 11.96
CA LEU A 235 3.53 -10.09 12.86
C LEU A 235 4.40 -9.00 13.48
N SER A 236 4.75 -7.95 12.74
CA SER A 236 5.57 -6.85 13.29
C SER A 236 4.93 -6.14 14.49
N ILE A 237 3.61 -6.29 14.68
CA ILE A 237 2.85 -5.72 15.81
C ILE A 237 2.52 -6.78 16.86
N ILE A 238 2.04 -7.95 16.43
CA ILE A 238 1.55 -8.99 17.35
C ILE A 238 2.66 -9.87 17.91
N ASP A 239 3.74 -10.09 17.15
CA ASP A 239 4.87 -10.95 17.48
C ASP A 239 6.16 -10.49 16.77
N PRO A 240 6.76 -9.36 17.22
CA PRO A 240 7.90 -8.76 16.53
C PRO A 240 9.14 -9.67 16.46
N GLY A 241 9.29 -10.58 17.44
CA GLY A 241 10.39 -11.54 17.48
C GLY A 241 10.34 -12.53 16.30
N ASN A 242 9.16 -13.06 15.99
CA ASN A 242 8.98 -13.98 14.86
C ASN A 242 8.87 -13.27 13.51
N ALA A 243 8.53 -11.97 13.48
CA ALA A 243 8.43 -11.21 12.25
C ALA A 243 9.74 -11.23 11.43
N ALA A 244 10.90 -11.06 12.06
CA ALA A 244 12.20 -11.07 11.38
C ALA A 244 12.51 -12.42 10.73
N ALA A 245 12.30 -13.52 11.45
CA ALA A 245 12.49 -14.87 10.93
C ALA A 245 11.54 -15.17 9.76
N TYR A 246 10.28 -14.74 9.86
CA TYR A 246 9.30 -14.88 8.80
C TYR A 246 9.68 -14.13 7.53
N VAL A 247 10.13 -12.87 7.66
CA VAL A 247 10.61 -12.06 6.52
C VAL A 247 11.81 -12.74 5.86
N GLN A 248 12.81 -13.16 6.65
CA GLN A 248 13.99 -13.85 6.13
C GLN A 248 13.62 -15.11 5.36
N GLN A 249 12.76 -15.97 5.92
CA GLN A 249 12.32 -17.20 5.27
C GLN A 249 11.55 -16.93 3.98
N THR A 250 10.67 -15.92 3.98
CA THR A 250 9.87 -15.55 2.82
C THR A 250 10.77 -15.06 1.69
N LEU A 251 11.71 -14.15 1.97
CA LEU A 251 12.59 -13.60 0.96
C LEU A 251 13.62 -14.61 0.45
N ALA A 252 14.10 -15.51 1.32
CA ALA A 252 15.01 -16.60 0.95
C ALA A 252 14.48 -17.42 -0.26
N ALA A 253 13.17 -17.65 -0.33
CA ALA A 253 12.52 -18.37 -1.43
C ALA A 253 12.44 -17.58 -2.75
N GLU A 254 12.68 -16.26 -2.69
CA GLU A 254 12.44 -15.31 -3.77
C GLU A 254 13.73 -14.75 -4.40
N HIS A 255 14.93 -15.08 -3.90
CA HIS A 255 16.23 -14.70 -4.51
C HIS A 255 16.52 -15.40 -5.85
N LYS A 256 15.52 -15.49 -6.72
CA LYS A 256 15.59 -15.99 -8.09
C LYS A 256 15.96 -14.84 -9.03
N ASP A 257 16.42 -15.23 -10.22
CA ASP A 257 16.60 -14.34 -11.37
C ASP A 257 15.35 -13.44 -11.58
N PRO A 258 15.50 -12.12 -11.81
CA PRO A 258 14.38 -11.20 -11.96
C PRO A 258 13.36 -11.59 -13.05
N ALA A 259 13.81 -12.16 -14.17
CA ALA A 259 12.89 -12.60 -15.22
C ALA A 259 12.03 -13.78 -14.75
N LYS A 260 12.59 -14.68 -13.93
CA LYS A 260 11.82 -15.76 -13.29
C LYS A 260 10.87 -15.23 -12.22
N PHE A 261 11.31 -14.28 -11.40
CA PHE A 261 10.49 -13.65 -10.36
C PHE A 261 9.24 -12.98 -10.97
N PHE A 262 9.41 -12.23 -12.06
CA PHE A 262 8.30 -11.53 -12.72
C PHE A 262 7.56 -12.34 -13.79
N ALA A 263 7.95 -13.59 -14.09
CA ALA A 263 7.36 -14.37 -15.18
C ALA A 263 5.81 -14.38 -15.20
N PRO A 264 5.11 -14.61 -14.08
CA PRO A 264 3.64 -14.57 -14.05
C PRO A 264 3.05 -13.20 -14.40
N GLU A 265 3.77 -12.13 -14.06
CA GLU A 265 3.33 -10.74 -14.27
C GLU A 265 3.58 -10.29 -15.71
N LEU A 266 4.66 -10.79 -16.31
CA LEU A 266 5.01 -10.57 -17.71
C LEU A 266 4.03 -11.25 -18.68
N GLU A 267 3.23 -12.22 -18.24
CA GLU A 267 2.16 -12.81 -19.06
C GLU A 267 0.89 -11.96 -19.11
N ARG A 268 0.76 -10.96 -18.24
CA ARG A 268 -0.48 -10.20 -18.09
C ARG A 268 -0.69 -9.20 -19.20
N THR A 269 -1.95 -8.79 -19.39
CA THR A 269 -2.33 -7.72 -20.33
C THR A 269 -1.74 -6.36 -19.96
N ARG A 270 -1.51 -6.13 -18.66
CA ARG A 270 -0.90 -4.93 -18.07
C ARG A 270 0.43 -5.25 -17.36
N ARG A 271 1.44 -5.66 -18.12
CA ARG A 271 2.72 -6.21 -17.60
C ARG A 271 3.44 -5.22 -16.69
N ARG A 272 3.59 -3.96 -17.13
CA ARG A 272 4.28 -2.92 -16.35
C ARG A 272 3.58 -2.68 -15.01
N HIS A 273 2.26 -2.57 -15.01
CA HIS A 273 1.47 -2.42 -13.79
C HIS A 273 1.70 -3.58 -12.82
N TYR A 274 1.61 -4.83 -13.31
CA TYR A 274 1.78 -6.00 -12.45
C TYR A 274 3.21 -6.17 -11.91
N THR A 275 4.23 -5.85 -12.71
CA THR A 275 5.63 -5.80 -12.22
C THR A 275 5.78 -4.81 -11.07
N LEU A 276 5.26 -3.58 -11.19
CA LEU A 276 5.34 -2.59 -10.10
C LEU A 276 4.45 -2.94 -8.91
N PHE A 277 3.36 -3.66 -9.14
CA PHE A 277 2.46 -4.13 -8.09
C PHE A 277 3.10 -5.24 -7.25
N SER A 278 3.90 -6.11 -7.87
CA SER A 278 4.74 -7.10 -7.17
C SER A 278 5.92 -6.44 -6.45
N LEU A 279 6.57 -5.45 -7.07
CA LEU A 279 7.65 -4.68 -6.41
C LEU A 279 7.18 -4.01 -5.12
N GLU A 280 5.99 -3.43 -5.14
CA GLU A 280 5.41 -2.80 -3.95
C GLU A 280 5.26 -3.79 -2.80
N ALA A 281 4.69 -4.97 -3.07
CA ALA A 281 4.52 -6.01 -2.06
C ALA A 281 5.86 -6.51 -1.50
N VAL A 282 6.85 -6.79 -2.35
CA VAL A 282 8.15 -7.32 -1.88
C VAL A 282 8.96 -6.31 -1.07
N PHE A 283 8.86 -5.01 -1.39
CA PHE A 283 9.43 -3.96 -0.56
C PHE A 283 8.76 -3.88 0.82
N LEU A 284 7.45 -4.08 0.90
CA LEU A 284 6.73 -4.13 2.18
C LEU A 284 7.15 -5.34 3.01
N ILE A 285 7.31 -6.51 2.40
CA ILE A 285 7.83 -7.71 3.07
C ILE A 285 9.22 -7.42 3.66
N ALA A 286 10.14 -6.90 2.84
CA ALA A 286 11.52 -6.63 3.26
C ALA A 286 11.63 -5.63 4.41
N ALA A 287 10.69 -4.68 4.49
CA ALA A 287 10.70 -3.62 5.49
C ALA A 287 9.92 -3.96 6.77
N ALA A 288 9.13 -5.04 6.77
CA ALA A 288 8.19 -5.36 7.85
C ALA A 288 8.90 -5.55 9.20
N ALA A 289 10.11 -6.10 9.20
CA ALA A 289 10.88 -6.38 10.41
C ALA A 289 12.02 -5.37 10.69
N GLY A 290 12.23 -4.36 9.83
CA GLY A 290 13.37 -3.45 9.97
C GLY A 290 13.79 -2.80 8.67
N VAL A 291 14.95 -2.14 8.69
CA VAL A 291 15.69 -1.85 7.46
C VAL A 291 16.26 -3.18 6.96
N PRO A 292 16.01 -3.59 5.70
CA PRO A 292 16.55 -4.85 5.18
C PRO A 292 18.08 -4.82 5.15
N ASP A 293 18.72 -5.99 5.25
CA ASP A 293 20.18 -6.09 5.13
C ASP A 293 20.67 -5.76 3.70
N ALA A 294 21.98 -5.52 3.55
CA ALA A 294 22.58 -5.13 2.28
C ALA A 294 22.37 -6.16 1.15
N GLY A 295 22.28 -7.46 1.47
CA GLY A 295 22.03 -8.51 0.49
C GLY A 295 20.60 -8.44 -0.07
N VAL A 296 19.62 -8.25 0.80
CA VAL A 296 18.22 -8.02 0.41
C VAL A 296 18.10 -6.70 -0.37
N GLN A 297 18.73 -5.62 0.08
CA GLN A 297 18.74 -4.34 -0.63
C GLN A 297 19.30 -4.48 -2.06
N GLN A 298 20.41 -5.20 -2.21
CA GLN A 298 21.04 -5.44 -3.52
C GLN A 298 20.12 -6.27 -4.44
N TRP A 299 19.44 -7.28 -3.91
CA TRP A 299 18.47 -8.07 -4.67
C TRP A 299 17.25 -7.24 -5.08
N LEU A 300 16.69 -6.42 -4.19
CA LEU A 300 15.61 -5.50 -4.54
C LEU A 300 16.05 -4.51 -5.63
N ALA A 301 17.30 -4.04 -5.60
CA ALA A 301 17.85 -3.19 -6.65
C ALA A 301 17.92 -3.89 -8.02
N THR A 302 18.21 -5.20 -8.09
CA THR A 302 18.17 -5.94 -9.36
C THR A 302 16.74 -6.10 -9.88
N LEU A 303 15.75 -6.28 -9.00
CA LEU A 303 14.34 -6.30 -9.39
C LEU A 303 13.88 -4.94 -9.93
N VAL A 304 14.28 -3.84 -9.29
CA VAL A 304 13.98 -2.48 -9.76
C VAL A 304 14.64 -2.19 -11.11
N ALA A 305 15.89 -2.60 -11.30
CA ALA A 305 16.60 -2.48 -12.57
C ALA A 305 15.91 -3.28 -13.68
N PHE A 306 15.46 -4.50 -13.39
CA PHE A 306 14.68 -5.30 -14.35
C PHE A 306 13.34 -4.65 -14.66
N ALA A 307 12.63 -4.13 -13.66
CA ALA A 307 11.35 -3.46 -13.89
C ALA A 307 11.46 -2.33 -14.92
N LYS A 308 12.57 -1.56 -14.90
CA LYS A 308 12.83 -0.48 -15.87
C LYS A 308 12.93 -0.96 -17.33
N THR A 309 13.19 -2.24 -17.58
CA THR A 309 13.28 -2.81 -18.94
C THR A 309 11.96 -3.41 -19.45
N VAL A 310 10.94 -3.51 -18.58
CA VAL A 310 9.65 -4.11 -18.94
C VAL A 310 8.89 -3.21 -19.91
N THR A 311 8.55 -3.75 -21.07
CA THR A 311 7.76 -3.07 -22.11
C THR A 311 6.27 -3.11 -21.80
N CYS A 312 5.51 -2.17 -22.38
CA CYS A 312 4.05 -2.13 -22.24
C CYS A 312 3.41 -3.47 -22.66
N GLY A 313 2.42 -3.91 -21.89
CA GLY A 313 1.52 -4.99 -22.32
C GLY A 313 0.54 -4.54 -23.42
N GLN A 314 -0.17 -5.52 -23.98
CA GLN A 314 -1.03 -5.37 -25.17
C GLN A 314 -2.05 -4.23 -25.07
N ILE A 315 -2.67 -4.04 -23.91
CA ILE A 315 -3.70 -3.00 -23.70
C ILE A 315 -3.15 -1.79 -22.95
N GLU A 316 -1.97 -1.91 -22.33
CA GLU A 316 -1.35 -0.85 -21.53
C GLU A 316 -1.02 0.37 -22.36
N VAL A 317 -0.74 0.20 -23.65
CA VAL A 317 -0.49 1.34 -24.55
C VAL A 317 -1.73 2.24 -24.62
N ASP A 318 -2.92 1.65 -24.67
CA ASP A 318 -4.16 2.40 -24.87
C ASP A 318 -4.70 2.99 -23.57
N ILE A 319 -4.46 2.35 -22.42
CA ILE A 319 -5.05 2.74 -21.13
C ILE A 319 -4.05 3.35 -20.14
N ASP A 320 -2.75 3.07 -20.30
CA ASP A 320 -1.69 3.43 -19.35
C ASP A 320 -0.33 3.80 -20.00
N ALA A 321 -0.29 4.23 -21.28
CA ALA A 321 0.92 4.81 -21.90
C ALA A 321 1.22 6.20 -21.32
N ASP A 322 1.46 6.23 -20.02
CA ASP A 322 1.69 7.42 -19.23
C ASP A 322 2.89 7.18 -18.31
N GLN A 323 3.50 8.26 -17.85
CA GLN A 323 4.68 8.34 -17.01
C GLN A 323 4.45 7.78 -15.59
N ARG A 324 3.26 7.22 -15.29
CA ARG A 324 2.89 6.63 -13.98
C ARG A 324 3.85 5.55 -13.57
N PHE A 325 4.25 4.78 -14.56
CA PHE A 325 5.26 3.76 -14.42
C PHE A 325 6.57 4.34 -13.85
N ASN A 326 7.08 5.40 -14.46
CA ASN A 326 8.37 6.01 -14.08
C ASN A 326 8.32 6.64 -12.68
N ALA A 327 7.20 7.29 -12.33
CA ALA A 327 7.02 7.88 -11.00
C ALA A 327 7.06 6.83 -9.88
N LYS A 328 6.40 5.68 -10.09
CA LYS A 328 6.39 4.58 -9.10
C LYS A 328 7.72 3.81 -9.07
N VAL A 329 8.47 3.75 -10.17
CA VAL A 329 9.85 3.22 -10.15
C VAL A 329 10.78 4.12 -9.33
N ALA A 330 10.73 5.44 -9.54
CA ALA A 330 11.58 6.39 -8.81
C ALA A 330 11.35 6.36 -7.29
N TYR A 331 10.13 6.03 -6.88
CA TYR A 331 9.82 5.77 -5.48
C TYR A 331 10.70 4.64 -4.88
N PHE A 332 10.83 3.52 -5.60
CA PHE A 332 11.66 2.39 -5.14
C PHE A 332 13.15 2.75 -5.14
N ASP A 333 13.62 3.50 -6.13
CA ASP A 333 15.00 4.00 -6.16
C ASP A 333 15.30 4.86 -4.92
N ARG A 334 14.40 5.79 -4.57
CA ARG A 334 14.53 6.61 -3.34
C ARG A 334 14.57 5.76 -2.08
N GLN A 335 13.72 4.75 -1.99
CA GLN A 335 13.67 3.87 -0.83
C GLN A 335 14.98 3.08 -0.66
N LEU A 336 15.55 2.60 -1.77
CA LEU A 336 16.85 1.91 -1.76
C LEU A 336 18.00 2.84 -1.36
N LEU A 337 18.03 4.08 -1.89
CA LEU A 337 19.01 5.08 -1.46
C LEU A 337 18.93 5.31 0.05
N ARG A 338 17.69 5.44 0.56
CA ARG A 338 17.44 5.64 1.98
C ARG A 338 17.95 4.48 2.84
N TRP A 339 17.59 3.24 2.50
CA TRP A 339 18.03 2.06 3.24
C TRP A 339 19.54 1.83 3.14
N GLY A 340 20.16 2.24 2.04
CA GLY A 340 21.61 2.24 1.87
C GLY A 340 22.34 3.38 2.59
N GLY A 341 21.63 4.23 3.35
CA GLY A 341 22.20 5.37 4.07
C GLY A 341 22.67 6.52 3.17
N GLN A 342 22.26 6.53 1.90
CA GLN A 342 22.60 7.59 0.95
C GLN A 342 21.65 8.79 1.12
N PRO A 343 22.09 10.03 0.84
CA PRO A 343 21.23 11.19 0.83
C PRO A 343 20.08 11.02 -0.17
N VAL A 344 18.85 11.30 0.27
CA VAL A 344 17.66 11.30 -0.58
C VAL A 344 17.33 12.75 -0.97
N PRO A 345 17.14 13.08 -2.26
CA PRO A 345 16.83 14.44 -2.67
C PRO A 345 15.54 14.97 -2.01
N GLU A 346 15.62 16.16 -1.42
CA GLU A 346 14.49 16.80 -0.73
C GLU A 346 13.54 17.59 -1.66
N CYS A 347 13.88 17.70 -2.95
CA CYS A 347 13.01 18.39 -3.90
C CYS A 347 11.78 17.54 -4.26
N ASP A 348 10.63 18.20 -4.35
CA ASP A 348 9.48 17.65 -5.05
C ASP A 348 9.85 17.51 -6.55
N PRO A 349 9.39 16.46 -7.25
CA PRO A 349 9.70 16.33 -8.68
C PRO A 349 8.80 17.25 -9.53
N ASP A 350 9.20 17.48 -10.79
CA ASP A 350 8.55 18.44 -11.69
C ASP A 350 7.11 18.03 -12.05
N GLY A 351 6.15 18.63 -11.35
CA GLY A 351 4.71 18.36 -11.48
C GLY A 351 4.03 18.96 -12.71
N SER A 352 4.76 19.60 -13.63
CA SER A 352 4.17 20.29 -14.80
C SER A 352 3.40 19.37 -15.75
N GLY A 353 3.65 18.05 -15.72
CA GLY A 353 2.89 17.03 -16.46
C GLY A 353 1.52 16.66 -15.85
N TRP A 354 1.17 17.18 -14.66
CA TRP A 354 -0.04 16.79 -13.94
C TRP A 354 -1.21 17.75 -14.17
N ILE A 355 -2.36 17.25 -14.66
CA ILE A 355 -3.60 18.02 -14.66
C ILE A 355 -4.05 18.18 -13.19
N GLY A 356 -3.80 19.36 -12.62
CA GLY A 356 -4.14 19.73 -11.24
C GLY A 356 -2.98 20.05 -10.29
N GLY A 357 -1.69 19.93 -10.72
CA GLY A 357 -0.46 19.98 -9.89
C GLY A 357 -0.39 19.01 -8.67
N TRP A 358 0.64 18.15 -8.51
CA TRP A 358 0.73 17.05 -7.50
C TRP A 358 -0.38 16.95 -6.42
N ASN A 359 -1.20 15.89 -6.41
CA ASN A 359 -2.17 15.76 -5.31
C ASN A 359 -1.39 15.68 -3.99
N GLN A 360 -2.01 16.28 -2.98
CA GLN A 360 -1.48 16.39 -1.63
C GLN A 360 -0.97 15.05 -1.07
N ARG A 361 -1.57 13.93 -1.45
CA ARG A 361 -1.19 12.61 -0.98
C ARG A 361 0.04 12.05 -1.68
N SER A 362 0.11 12.09 -3.01
CA SER A 362 1.31 11.69 -3.73
C SER A 362 2.51 12.49 -3.25
N LYS A 363 2.30 13.79 -2.98
CA LYS A 363 3.29 14.68 -2.34
C LYS A 363 3.74 14.18 -0.99
N LEU A 364 2.78 13.88 -0.11
CA LEU A 364 3.08 13.37 1.21
C LEU A 364 3.90 12.07 1.16
N VAL A 365 3.49 11.11 0.31
CA VAL A 365 4.17 9.82 0.11
C VAL A 365 5.61 10.03 -0.38
N TRP A 366 5.81 10.90 -1.37
CA TRP A 366 7.16 11.21 -1.85
C TRP A 366 8.04 11.85 -0.78
N GLN A 367 7.48 12.79 -0.03
CA GLN A 367 8.21 13.52 1.01
C GLN A 367 8.53 12.66 2.24
N MET A 368 7.84 11.53 2.41
CA MET A 368 8.09 10.60 3.52
C MET A 368 9.25 9.63 3.24
N VAL A 369 9.71 9.49 2.00
CA VAL A 369 10.90 8.69 1.65
C VAL A 369 12.09 9.59 1.47
#